data_AF-A0A8T5LCA8-F1
#
_entry.id   AF-A0A8T5LCA8-F1
#
_cell.length_a   1.000
_cell.length_b   1.000
_cell.length_c   1.000
_cell.angle_alpha   90.00
_cell.angle_beta   90.00
_cell.angle_gamma   90.00
#
_symmetry.space_group_name_H-M   'P 1'
#
loop_
_entity.id
_entity.type
_entity.pdbx_description
1 polymer ?
#
loop_
_entity_poly.entity_id
_entity_poly.type
_entity_poly.pdbx_seq_one_letter_code
_entity_poly.pdbx_strand_id
1 'polypeptide(L)'
;HNDAVTPTLAFGGGGDGIYSPGATGLNISLGGVREIVIDGNGFYSGVYTDGFKLNRGASTLTFATISPRAGDSNTGMGGTAGDSDVLSLIAGGIEGIRITEDTTILINANGWLAMKEMAADPAALADHAFLYAKDVGGTGNMFVADAAADATQISSHNFSMFTPDPNERFPWSFYAENKALGVKMNVDMAGAIRAIEALTGKSFIYYEDLPKSVDLEAAYREQWKREWIKTNTQTVEVAKVDAFEMKTVEERVLYAVEIDGKIIWQPNKIDEKIVGYELVEGEVKPKIEAIYETKMVEKLSLKDGVEFSSTDGKFYQKIVPADVVAEVATVEGFVFTPPVWMKDRLKVAVME
;
A
#
# COMPACT_ATOMS: atom_id res chain seq x y z
N HIS A 1 -4.21 -38.23 30.07
CA HIS A 1 -2.84 -37.75 29.79
C HIS A 1 -2.64 -37.60 28.30
N ASN A 2 -3.27 -36.58 27.73
CA ASN A 2 -3.11 -36.01 26.38
C ASN A 2 -4.40 -35.26 26.02
N ASP A 3 -4.86 -34.41 26.93
CA ASP A 3 -6.10 -33.65 26.81
C ASP A 3 -5.92 -32.30 27.52
N ALA A 4 -6.91 -31.41 27.42
CA ALA A 4 -6.79 -30.08 28.00
C ALA A 4 -6.66 -30.08 29.53
N VAL A 5 -7.20 -31.10 30.22
CA VAL A 5 -7.18 -31.24 31.69
C VAL A 5 -5.91 -31.93 32.18
N THR A 6 -5.25 -32.72 31.33
CA THR A 6 -4.00 -33.42 31.60
C THR A 6 -3.09 -33.38 30.36
N PRO A 7 -2.50 -32.20 30.05
CA PRO A 7 -1.66 -32.03 28.88
C PRO A 7 -0.38 -32.86 29.00
N THR A 8 0.17 -33.28 27.86
CA THR A 8 1.37 -34.13 27.82
C THR A 8 2.57 -33.42 28.44
N LEU A 9 2.76 -32.14 28.10
CA LEU A 9 3.67 -31.25 28.80
C LEU A 9 2.84 -30.33 29.69
N ALA A 10 2.75 -30.68 30.98
CA ALA A 10 2.02 -29.91 31.96
C ALA A 10 2.93 -28.92 32.70
N PHE A 11 2.39 -27.75 33.00
CA PHE A 11 2.95 -26.75 33.90
C PHE A 11 2.07 -26.65 35.14
N GLY A 12 2.69 -26.55 36.32
CA GLY A 12 1.98 -26.38 37.59
C GLY A 12 0.99 -27.50 37.91
N GLY A 13 -0.23 -27.13 38.33
CA GLY A 13 -1.26 -28.01 38.90
C GLY A 13 -1.99 -28.94 37.92
N GLY A 14 -1.53 -29.03 36.67
CA GLY A 14 -1.95 -30.06 35.72
C GLY A 14 -2.94 -29.63 34.63
N GLY A 15 -3.49 -28.41 34.65
CA GLY A 15 -4.41 -27.91 33.61
C GLY A 15 -3.79 -26.96 32.58
N ASP A 16 -2.59 -26.45 32.87
CA ASP A 16 -1.84 -25.57 31.97
C ASP A 16 -0.80 -26.40 31.23
N GLY A 17 -0.71 -26.26 29.92
CA GLY A 17 0.26 -27.06 29.17
C GLY A 17 0.09 -27.12 27.67
N ILE A 18 0.87 -28.02 27.08
CA ILE A 18 0.88 -28.28 25.65
C ILE A 18 0.59 -29.77 25.42
N TYR A 19 -0.32 -30.06 24.50
CA TYR A 19 -0.70 -31.43 24.18
C TYR A 19 -1.11 -31.57 22.71
N SER A 20 -1.26 -32.81 22.24
CA SER A 20 -1.58 -33.10 20.84
C SER A 20 -2.77 -34.05 20.79
N PRO A 21 -4.01 -33.58 20.57
CA PRO A 21 -5.21 -34.41 20.65
C PRO A 21 -5.27 -35.53 19.59
N GLY A 22 -4.36 -35.51 18.61
CA GLY A 22 -4.27 -36.46 17.51
C GLY A 22 -3.06 -36.14 16.61
N ALA A 23 -2.90 -36.87 15.51
CA ALA A 23 -1.67 -36.83 14.70
C ALA A 23 -1.34 -35.48 14.04
N THR A 24 -2.28 -34.53 13.96
CA THR A 24 -2.16 -33.33 13.11
C THR A 24 -2.45 -32.02 13.84
N GLY A 25 -2.39 -32.00 15.17
CA GLY A 25 -2.72 -30.80 15.96
C GLY A 25 -1.84 -30.62 17.18
N LEU A 26 -1.53 -29.37 17.49
CA LEU A 26 -0.88 -28.94 18.73
C LEU A 26 -1.82 -27.96 19.43
N ASN A 27 -2.11 -28.22 20.70
CA ASN A 27 -3.00 -27.40 21.50
C ASN A 27 -2.25 -26.83 22.70
N ILE A 28 -2.62 -25.62 23.08
CA ILE A 28 -2.24 -25.02 24.35
C ILE A 28 -3.47 -25.01 25.24
N SER A 29 -3.35 -25.57 26.44
CA SER A 29 -4.37 -25.50 27.48
C SER A 29 -4.00 -24.51 28.57
N LEU A 30 -4.99 -23.79 29.08
CA LEU A 30 -4.91 -22.96 30.28
C LEU A 30 -6.12 -23.29 31.16
N GLY A 31 -5.90 -23.52 32.45
CA GLY A 31 -6.95 -23.84 33.42
C GLY A 31 -7.75 -25.09 33.09
N GLY A 32 -7.18 -26.05 32.34
CA GLY A 32 -7.90 -27.24 31.89
C GLY A 32 -8.71 -27.05 30.60
N VAL A 33 -8.62 -25.88 29.95
CA VAL A 33 -9.41 -25.49 28.78
C VAL A 33 -8.51 -25.35 27.55
N ARG A 34 -8.98 -25.78 26.38
CA ARG A 34 -8.22 -25.70 25.10
C ARG A 34 -8.28 -24.29 24.50
N GLU A 35 -7.33 -23.44 24.86
CA GLU A 35 -7.32 -22.02 24.45
C GLU A 35 -6.83 -21.78 23.02
N ILE A 36 -5.75 -22.43 22.61
CA ILE A 36 -5.13 -22.22 21.29
C ILE A 36 -5.01 -23.55 20.56
N VAL A 37 -5.33 -23.54 19.27
CA VAL A 37 -5.21 -24.69 18.37
C VAL A 37 -4.31 -24.33 17.20
N ILE A 38 -3.36 -25.22 16.90
CA ILE A 38 -2.49 -25.17 15.73
C ILE A 38 -2.66 -26.48 14.96
N ASP A 39 -3.32 -26.45 13.81
CA ASP A 39 -3.65 -27.67 13.07
C ASP A 39 -3.67 -27.48 11.54
N GLY A 40 -4.32 -28.42 10.84
CA GLY A 40 -4.59 -28.40 9.41
C GLY A 40 -5.29 -27.14 8.88
N ASN A 41 -6.04 -26.46 9.74
CA ASN A 41 -6.90 -25.33 9.41
C ASN A 41 -6.23 -23.99 9.72
N GLY A 42 -5.27 -23.95 10.65
CA GLY A 42 -4.50 -22.74 10.96
C GLY A 42 -4.12 -22.60 12.44
N PHE A 43 -3.99 -21.35 12.88
CA PHE A 43 -3.72 -20.94 14.26
C PHE A 43 -4.91 -20.14 14.80
N TYR A 44 -5.65 -20.66 15.78
CA TYR A 44 -6.93 -20.07 16.19
C TYR A 44 -7.34 -20.37 17.63
N SER A 45 -8.35 -19.64 18.11
CA SER A 45 -8.95 -19.89 19.43
C SER A 45 -9.69 -21.22 19.46
N GLY A 46 -9.35 -22.08 20.42
CA GLY A 46 -9.93 -23.42 20.58
C GLY A 46 -11.23 -23.49 21.38
N VAL A 47 -11.58 -22.41 22.09
CA VAL A 47 -12.76 -22.32 22.99
C VAL A 47 -13.85 -21.47 22.37
N TYR A 48 -13.47 -20.31 21.82
CA TYR A 48 -14.43 -19.30 21.43
C TYR A 48 -14.63 -19.34 19.93
N THR A 49 -15.87 -19.61 19.52
CA THR A 49 -16.32 -19.36 18.14
C THR A 49 -16.06 -17.91 17.74
N ASP A 50 -15.99 -17.02 18.72
CA ASP A 50 -15.79 -15.57 18.61
C ASP A 50 -14.33 -15.14 18.83
N GLY A 51 -13.39 -16.09 18.95
CA GLY A 51 -11.96 -15.80 19.04
C GLY A 51 -11.30 -15.60 17.67
N PHE A 52 -10.01 -15.24 17.64
CA PHE A 52 -9.30 -15.01 16.38
C PHE A 52 -9.02 -16.33 15.61
N LYS A 53 -8.74 -16.20 14.31
CA LYS A 53 -8.22 -17.28 13.46
C LYS A 53 -7.29 -16.75 12.37
N LEU A 54 -6.10 -17.35 12.28
CA LEU A 54 -5.18 -17.24 11.16
C LEU A 54 -5.32 -18.50 10.31
N ASN A 55 -5.99 -18.40 9.17
CA ASN A 55 -6.23 -19.52 8.28
C ASN A 55 -4.96 -19.87 7.49
N ARG A 56 -4.75 -21.18 7.27
CA ARG A 56 -3.63 -21.68 6.46
C ARG A 56 -3.90 -21.68 4.94
N GLY A 57 -5.15 -21.44 4.54
CA GLY A 57 -5.56 -21.43 3.14
C GLY A 57 -5.26 -20.10 2.44
N ALA A 58 -5.21 -20.12 1.10
CA ALA A 58 -5.23 -18.90 0.32
C ALA A 58 -6.55 -18.15 0.54
N SER A 59 -6.47 -16.83 0.66
CA SER A 59 -7.65 -15.97 0.74
C SER A 59 -8.36 -15.90 -0.61
N THR A 60 -9.67 -15.77 -0.55
CA THR A 60 -10.56 -15.52 -1.70
C THR A 60 -11.57 -14.46 -1.31
N LEU A 61 -12.34 -13.92 -2.26
CA LEU A 61 -13.42 -12.98 -1.94
C LEU A 61 -14.43 -13.53 -0.92
N THR A 62 -14.51 -14.86 -0.80
CA THR A 62 -15.41 -15.56 0.13
C THR A 62 -14.77 -15.99 1.45
N PHE A 63 -13.45 -15.84 1.62
CA PHE A 63 -12.72 -16.41 2.77
C PHE A 63 -11.51 -15.57 3.16
N ALA A 64 -11.46 -15.11 4.41
CA ALA A 64 -10.38 -14.27 4.93
C ALA A 64 -9.18 -15.11 5.45
N THR A 65 -7.96 -14.57 5.37
CA THR A 65 -6.79 -15.17 6.01
C THR A 65 -6.78 -14.90 7.51
N ILE A 66 -7.14 -13.68 7.91
CA ILE A 66 -7.18 -13.22 9.30
C ILE A 66 -8.65 -12.95 9.64
N SER A 67 -9.25 -13.84 10.43
CA SER A 67 -10.64 -13.72 10.87
C SER A 67 -10.67 -13.29 12.34
N PRO A 68 -11.43 -12.24 12.70
CA PRO A 68 -11.61 -11.83 14.09
C PRO A 68 -12.49 -12.83 14.87
N ARG A 69 -13.24 -13.67 14.16
CA ARG A 69 -14.18 -14.66 14.69
C ARG A 69 -13.92 -16.03 14.06
N ALA A 70 -13.46 -17.01 14.84
CA ALA A 70 -12.97 -18.30 14.35
C ALA A 70 -14.06 -19.14 13.65
N GLY A 71 -15.31 -18.98 14.08
CA GLY A 71 -16.49 -19.58 13.45
C GLY A 71 -17.00 -18.84 12.21
N ASP A 72 -16.47 -17.65 11.92
CA ASP A 72 -16.81 -16.85 10.75
C ASP A 72 -15.58 -16.69 9.86
N SER A 73 -15.47 -17.56 8.88
CA SER A 73 -14.36 -17.54 7.94
C SER A 73 -14.51 -16.53 6.80
N ASN A 74 -15.66 -15.88 6.68
CA ASN A 74 -15.97 -15.00 5.55
C ASN A 74 -16.04 -13.51 5.94
N THR A 75 -15.61 -13.18 7.16
CA THR A 75 -15.36 -11.81 7.61
C THR A 75 -13.92 -11.69 8.12
N GLY A 76 -13.18 -10.68 7.66
CA GLY A 76 -11.81 -10.45 8.08
C GLY A 76 -10.94 -9.73 7.06
N MET A 77 -9.62 -9.95 7.18
CA MET A 77 -8.61 -9.42 6.26
C MET A 77 -7.98 -10.55 5.45
N GLY A 78 -7.69 -10.29 4.18
CA GLY A 78 -7.09 -11.26 3.28
C GLY A 78 -6.51 -10.63 2.02
N GLY A 79 -6.39 -11.44 0.98
CA GLY A 79 -5.98 -11.04 -0.36
C GLY A 79 -6.64 -11.94 -1.42
N THR A 80 -6.13 -11.91 -2.64
CA THR A 80 -6.61 -12.79 -3.72
C THR A 80 -5.59 -13.87 -4.01
N ALA A 81 -6.02 -15.12 -4.12
CA ALA A 81 -5.14 -16.23 -4.48
C ALA A 81 -4.40 -15.94 -5.80
N GLY A 82 -3.07 -16.00 -5.78
CA GLY A 82 -2.21 -15.78 -6.95
C GLY A 82 -1.82 -14.32 -7.19
N ASP A 83 -2.28 -13.38 -6.36
CA ASP A 83 -1.86 -11.98 -6.39
C ASP A 83 -1.02 -11.67 -5.15
N SER A 84 0.20 -11.15 -5.32
CA SER A 84 1.16 -10.96 -4.23
C SER A 84 0.88 -9.70 -3.40
N ASP A 85 0.19 -8.71 -3.96
CA ASP A 85 0.19 -7.34 -3.40
C ASP A 85 -1.23 -6.76 -3.29
N VAL A 86 -2.15 -7.57 -2.77
CA VAL A 86 -3.55 -7.19 -2.50
C VAL A 86 -3.89 -7.34 -1.02
N LEU A 87 -4.39 -6.25 -0.43
CA LEU A 87 -5.06 -6.25 0.87
C LEU A 87 -6.56 -6.04 0.69
N SER A 88 -7.35 -7.02 1.12
CA SER A 88 -8.80 -7.02 1.03
C SER A 88 -9.44 -7.00 2.42
N LEU A 89 -10.47 -6.18 2.60
CA LEU A 89 -11.40 -6.24 3.72
C LEU A 89 -12.67 -6.95 3.26
N ILE A 90 -12.96 -8.08 3.89
CA ILE A 90 -14.04 -9.01 3.50
C ILE A 90 -15.08 -9.04 4.62
N ALA A 91 -16.36 -9.01 4.26
CA ALA A 91 -17.47 -9.18 5.18
C ALA A 91 -18.58 -10.01 4.51
N GLY A 92 -19.04 -11.07 5.18
CA GLY A 92 -20.10 -11.94 4.65
C GLY A 92 -19.74 -12.63 3.34
N GLY A 93 -18.44 -12.83 3.06
CA GLY A 93 -17.94 -13.42 1.82
C GLY A 93 -18.01 -12.50 0.60
N ILE A 94 -18.12 -11.19 0.83
CA ILE A 94 -18.03 -10.15 -0.19
C ILE A 94 -16.84 -9.25 0.17
N GLU A 95 -16.03 -8.92 -0.84
CA GLU A 95 -14.98 -7.92 -0.69
C GLU A 95 -15.61 -6.52 -0.70
N GLY A 96 -15.42 -5.78 0.40
CA GLY A 96 -15.90 -4.41 0.52
C GLY A 96 -14.86 -3.38 0.09
N ILE A 97 -13.60 -3.59 0.46
CA ILE A 97 -12.49 -2.69 0.14
C ILE A 97 -11.31 -3.52 -0.35
N ARG A 98 -10.71 -3.08 -1.45
CA ARG A 98 -9.46 -3.61 -1.99
C ARG A 98 -8.42 -2.51 -2.07
N ILE A 99 -7.23 -2.80 -1.58
CA ILE A 99 -6.03 -1.98 -1.72
C ILE A 99 -5.03 -2.78 -2.55
N THR A 100 -4.68 -2.24 -3.72
CA THR A 100 -3.63 -2.75 -4.62
C THR A 100 -2.39 -1.88 -4.51
N GLU A 101 -1.22 -2.40 -4.88
CA GLU A 101 0.03 -1.62 -4.96
C GLU A 101 -0.06 -0.40 -5.88
N ASP A 102 -0.98 -0.43 -6.85
CA ASP A 102 -1.29 0.72 -7.68
C ASP A 102 -2.27 1.64 -6.93
N THR A 103 -1.75 2.74 -6.37
CA THR A 103 -2.46 3.64 -5.44
C THR A 103 -3.67 4.32 -6.10
N THR A 104 -4.82 3.65 -6.13
CA THR A 104 -6.09 4.20 -6.63
C THR A 104 -6.68 5.25 -5.68
N ILE A 105 -6.50 5.07 -4.37
CA ILE A 105 -6.98 5.97 -3.31
C ILE A 105 -5.85 6.25 -2.31
N LEU A 106 -5.47 7.51 -2.16
CA LEU A 106 -4.52 7.98 -1.17
C LEU A 106 -5.25 8.90 -0.17
N ILE A 107 -5.16 8.58 1.12
CA ILE A 107 -5.47 9.54 2.20
C ILE A 107 -4.13 10.08 2.70
N ASN A 108 -3.82 11.35 2.42
CA ASN A 108 -2.53 11.93 2.81
C ASN A 108 -2.47 12.24 4.32
N ALA A 109 -1.30 12.65 4.82
CA ALA A 109 -1.09 12.99 6.24
C ALA A 109 -1.98 14.15 6.74
N ASN A 110 -2.54 14.96 5.83
CA ASN A 110 -3.47 16.04 6.14
C ASN A 110 -4.95 15.59 6.06
N GLY A 111 -5.21 14.30 5.78
CA GLY A 111 -6.55 13.73 5.67
C GLY A 111 -7.24 13.97 4.32
N TRP A 112 -6.52 14.45 3.30
CA TRP A 112 -7.11 14.66 1.97
C TRP A 112 -7.26 13.35 1.23
N LEU A 113 -8.42 13.15 0.61
CA LEU A 113 -8.68 12.06 -0.32
C LEU A 113 -8.17 12.44 -1.72
N ALA A 114 -7.08 11.82 -2.16
CA ALA A 114 -6.59 11.91 -3.52
C ALA A 114 -6.97 10.64 -4.30
N MET A 115 -7.57 10.84 -5.47
CA MET A 115 -8.03 9.77 -6.34
C MET A 115 -7.16 9.73 -7.58
N LYS A 116 -6.68 8.55 -7.96
CA LYS A 116 -5.92 8.37 -9.19
C LYS A 116 -6.82 8.58 -10.41
N GLU A 117 -6.24 9.16 -11.47
CA GLU A 117 -6.91 9.32 -12.76
C GLU A 117 -7.24 7.96 -13.38
N MET A 118 -8.49 7.81 -13.82
CA MET A 118 -8.99 6.64 -14.52
C MET A 118 -8.96 6.89 -16.03
N ALA A 119 -8.58 5.86 -16.80
CA ALA A 119 -8.47 5.95 -18.26
C ALA A 119 -9.83 6.13 -18.97
N ALA A 120 -10.94 5.78 -18.31
CA ALA A 120 -12.29 5.85 -18.85
C ALA A 120 -13.32 6.09 -17.74
N ASP A 121 -14.54 6.44 -18.15
CA ASP A 121 -15.68 6.50 -17.23
C ASP A 121 -16.01 5.11 -16.70
N PRO A 122 -16.52 5.00 -15.45
CA PRO A 122 -17.02 3.74 -14.93
C PRO A 122 -18.14 3.19 -15.83
N ALA A 123 -18.18 1.86 -15.96
CA ALA A 123 -19.31 1.20 -16.60
C ALA A 123 -20.56 1.38 -15.73
N ALA A 124 -21.73 1.46 -16.36
CA ALA A 124 -23.00 1.52 -15.65
C ALA A 124 -23.15 0.31 -14.72
N LEU A 125 -23.47 0.57 -13.46
CA LEU A 125 -23.69 -0.45 -12.45
C LEU A 125 -25.00 -0.12 -11.74
N ALA A 126 -25.98 -1.03 -11.87
CA ALA A 126 -27.28 -0.86 -11.25
C ALA A 126 -27.15 -0.64 -9.74
N ASP A 127 -27.91 0.30 -9.19
CA ASP A 127 -27.93 0.66 -7.77
C ASP A 127 -26.62 1.24 -7.21
N HIS A 128 -25.71 1.70 -8.07
CA HIS A 128 -24.43 2.32 -7.66
C HIS A 128 -24.24 3.69 -8.30
N ALA A 129 -23.52 4.56 -7.59
CA ALA A 129 -23.01 5.82 -8.09
C ALA A 129 -21.50 5.86 -7.85
N PHE A 130 -20.81 6.74 -8.57
CA PHE A 130 -19.37 6.82 -8.62
C PHE A 130 -18.91 8.27 -8.42
N LEU A 131 -17.84 8.43 -7.65
CA LEU A 131 -16.98 9.61 -7.63
C LEU A 131 -15.62 9.14 -8.15
N TYR A 132 -15.04 9.84 -9.13
CA TYR A 132 -13.76 9.43 -9.72
C TYR A 132 -12.98 10.62 -10.28
N ALA A 133 -11.70 10.40 -10.54
CA ALA A 133 -10.85 11.33 -11.27
C ALA A 133 -10.60 10.83 -12.69
N LYS A 134 -10.56 11.72 -13.68
CA LYS A 134 -10.21 11.42 -15.09
C LYS A 134 -9.44 12.60 -15.68
N ASP A 135 -8.46 12.32 -16.53
CA ASP A 135 -7.75 13.38 -17.24
C ASP A 135 -8.68 14.08 -18.25
N VAL A 136 -8.80 15.40 -18.09
CA VAL A 136 -9.31 16.30 -19.12
C VAL A 136 -8.32 17.43 -19.31
N GLY A 137 -7.65 17.45 -20.47
CA GLY A 137 -6.75 18.53 -20.85
C GLY A 137 -5.36 18.47 -20.20
N GLY A 138 -4.90 17.28 -19.78
CA GLY A 138 -3.60 17.03 -19.16
C GLY A 138 -3.60 17.19 -17.64
N THR A 139 -4.78 17.14 -17.00
CA THR A 139 -4.94 17.32 -15.55
C THR A 139 -6.07 16.44 -15.01
N GLY A 140 -5.88 15.88 -13.82
CA GLY A 140 -6.91 15.14 -13.10
C GLY A 140 -8.10 16.01 -12.73
N ASN A 141 -9.25 15.70 -13.31
CA ASN A 141 -10.52 16.37 -13.08
C ASN A 141 -11.47 15.45 -12.33
N MET A 142 -12.33 16.03 -11.49
CA MET A 142 -13.28 15.27 -10.67
C MET A 142 -14.61 15.08 -11.40
N PHE A 143 -15.14 13.87 -11.33
CA PHE A 143 -16.39 13.46 -11.96
C PHE A 143 -17.28 12.70 -11.00
N VAL A 144 -18.58 12.81 -11.23
CA VAL A 144 -19.59 11.92 -10.67
C VAL A 144 -20.34 11.20 -11.79
N ALA A 145 -20.74 9.96 -11.54
CA ALA A 145 -21.59 9.17 -12.42
C ALA A 145 -22.62 8.40 -11.57
N ASP A 146 -23.78 8.13 -12.12
CA ASP A 146 -24.88 7.41 -11.52
C ASP A 146 -25.16 6.10 -12.29
N ALA A 147 -26.15 5.35 -11.82
CA ALA A 147 -26.51 4.06 -12.41
C ALA A 147 -27.07 4.18 -13.85
N ALA A 148 -27.43 5.38 -14.30
CA ALA A 148 -27.97 5.67 -15.62
C ALA A 148 -26.90 6.06 -16.65
N ALA A 149 -25.62 5.79 -16.36
CA ALA A 149 -24.49 6.02 -17.26
C ALA A 149 -24.31 7.49 -17.64
N ASP A 150 -24.64 8.40 -16.72
CA ASP A 150 -24.22 9.78 -16.83
C ASP A 150 -22.74 9.94 -16.41
N ALA A 151 -22.12 11.02 -16.87
CA ALA A 151 -20.82 11.44 -16.39
C ALA A 151 -20.84 12.96 -16.33
N THR A 152 -20.82 13.49 -15.10
CA THR A 152 -20.85 14.92 -14.82
C THR A 152 -19.51 15.35 -14.28
N GLN A 153 -18.86 16.28 -14.97
CA GLN A 153 -17.63 16.87 -14.47
C GLN A 153 -17.97 17.91 -13.41
N ILE A 154 -17.48 17.71 -12.19
CA ILE A 154 -17.71 18.64 -11.07
C ILE A 154 -16.57 19.64 -10.92
N SER A 155 -15.39 19.38 -11.53
CA SER A 155 -14.37 20.41 -11.70
C SER A 155 -14.71 21.33 -12.89
N SER A 156 -14.59 22.64 -12.70
CA SER A 156 -15.18 23.69 -13.55
C SER A 156 -14.56 23.92 -14.94
N HIS A 157 -13.55 23.16 -15.35
CA HIS A 157 -12.68 23.53 -16.48
C HIS A 157 -12.73 22.55 -17.64
N ASN A 158 -13.89 22.47 -18.31
CA ASN A 158 -14.07 21.72 -19.55
C ASN A 158 -14.61 22.63 -20.65
N PHE A 159 -13.75 22.95 -21.61
CA PHE A 159 -14.05 23.86 -22.72
C PHE A 159 -14.09 23.12 -24.07
N SER A 160 -14.45 21.84 -24.07
CA SER A 160 -14.41 20.99 -25.27
C SER A 160 -15.39 21.40 -26.38
N MET A 161 -16.46 22.14 -26.05
CA MET A 161 -17.51 22.54 -27.01
C MET A 161 -17.58 24.05 -27.25
N PHE A 162 -16.74 24.84 -26.57
CA PHE A 162 -16.68 26.29 -26.76
C PHE A 162 -15.33 26.84 -26.32
N THR A 163 -14.91 27.97 -26.89
CA THR A 163 -13.70 28.67 -26.45
C THR A 163 -14.10 29.75 -25.44
N PRO A 164 -13.60 29.72 -24.19
CA PRO A 164 -13.91 30.75 -23.21
C PRO A 164 -13.35 32.11 -23.67
N ASP A 165 -14.00 33.20 -23.26
CA ASP A 165 -13.51 34.55 -23.54
C ASP A 165 -12.05 34.69 -23.04
N PRO A 166 -11.10 35.12 -23.89
CA PRO A 166 -9.71 35.30 -23.48
C PRO A 166 -9.53 36.31 -22.34
N ASN A 167 -10.45 37.26 -22.17
CA ASN A 167 -10.40 38.27 -21.10
C ASN A 167 -11.01 37.78 -19.78
N GLU A 168 -11.72 36.66 -19.79
CA GLU A 168 -12.32 36.10 -18.57
C GLU A 168 -11.20 35.58 -17.66
N ARG A 169 -11.00 36.18 -16.48
CA ARG A 169 -9.85 35.90 -15.61
C ARG A 169 -9.83 34.45 -15.11
N PHE A 170 -11.01 33.87 -14.85
CA PHE A 170 -11.15 32.51 -14.38
C PHE A 170 -12.40 31.88 -15.03
N PRO A 171 -12.26 31.27 -16.22
CA PRO A 171 -13.41 30.79 -16.96
C PRO A 171 -14.09 29.63 -16.22
N TRP A 172 -15.42 29.65 -16.20
CA TRP A 172 -16.24 28.64 -15.54
C TRP A 172 -17.16 27.97 -16.55
N SER A 173 -17.10 26.65 -16.59
CA SER A 173 -17.99 25.80 -17.39
C SER A 173 -18.73 24.78 -16.52
N PHE A 174 -19.86 24.29 -17.03
CA PHE A 174 -20.50 23.08 -16.56
C PHE A 174 -20.57 22.07 -17.72
N TYR A 175 -20.03 20.87 -17.52
CA TYR A 175 -20.03 19.81 -18.53
C TYR A 175 -20.72 18.55 -18.00
N ALA A 176 -21.62 17.99 -18.82
CA ALA A 176 -22.26 16.71 -18.55
C ALA A 176 -22.45 15.92 -19.84
N GLU A 177 -22.38 14.60 -19.74
CA GLU A 177 -22.78 13.69 -20.82
C GLU A 177 -23.65 12.56 -20.30
N ASN A 178 -24.54 12.06 -21.15
CA ASN A 178 -25.32 10.86 -20.89
C ASN A 178 -25.22 9.93 -22.09
N LYS A 179 -24.59 8.77 -21.90
CA LYS A 179 -24.33 7.82 -22.98
C LYS A 179 -25.58 7.07 -23.42
N ALA A 180 -26.54 6.87 -22.51
CA ALA A 180 -27.82 6.24 -22.84
C ALA A 180 -28.68 7.14 -23.75
N LEU A 181 -28.64 8.46 -23.54
CA LEU A 181 -29.33 9.44 -24.38
C LEU A 181 -28.52 9.86 -25.61
N GLY A 182 -27.21 9.60 -25.63
CA GLY A 182 -26.32 10.04 -26.69
C GLY A 182 -26.12 11.56 -26.73
N VAL A 183 -26.28 12.24 -25.60
CA VAL A 183 -26.25 13.71 -25.50
C VAL A 183 -25.05 14.16 -24.67
N LYS A 184 -24.41 15.24 -25.12
CA LYS A 184 -23.40 16.00 -24.39
C LYS A 184 -23.86 17.44 -24.24
N MET A 185 -23.58 18.04 -23.11
CA MET A 185 -23.87 19.43 -22.82
C MET A 185 -22.63 20.07 -22.22
N ASN A 186 -22.33 21.29 -22.68
CA ASN A 186 -21.31 22.12 -22.09
C ASN A 186 -21.83 23.56 -22.04
N VAL A 187 -21.85 24.15 -20.86
CA VAL A 187 -22.43 25.47 -20.60
C VAL A 187 -21.32 26.45 -20.26
N ASP A 188 -21.24 27.55 -21.00
CA ASP A 188 -20.41 28.70 -20.66
C ASP A 188 -21.06 29.49 -19.52
N MET A 189 -20.82 29.05 -18.28
CA MET A 189 -21.42 29.63 -17.09
C MET A 189 -20.92 31.06 -16.88
N ALA A 190 -19.62 31.30 -17.07
CA ALA A 190 -19.04 32.64 -16.96
C ALA A 190 -19.64 33.58 -18.02
N GLY A 191 -19.64 33.18 -19.30
CA GLY A 191 -20.20 33.99 -20.38
C GLY A 191 -21.70 34.28 -20.21
N ALA A 192 -22.49 33.28 -19.76
CA ALA A 192 -23.90 33.48 -19.44
C ALA A 192 -24.08 34.52 -18.33
N ILE A 193 -23.27 34.45 -17.27
CA ILE A 193 -23.33 35.43 -16.19
C ILE A 193 -22.88 36.81 -16.68
N ARG A 194 -21.82 36.92 -17.48
CA ARG A 194 -21.40 38.20 -18.09
C ARG A 194 -22.51 38.83 -18.92
N ALA A 195 -23.26 38.03 -19.68
CA ALA A 195 -24.42 38.54 -20.41
C ALA A 195 -25.51 39.07 -19.46
N ILE A 196 -25.76 38.41 -18.34
CA ILE A 196 -26.69 38.88 -17.31
C ILE A 196 -26.17 40.16 -16.64
N GLU A 197 -24.88 40.26 -16.32
CA GLU A 197 -24.26 41.47 -15.79
C GLU A 197 -24.42 42.64 -16.75
N ALA A 198 -24.20 42.43 -18.06
CA ALA A 198 -24.35 43.45 -19.09
C ALA A 198 -25.81 43.91 -19.24
N LEU A 199 -26.78 43.00 -19.13
CA LEU A 199 -28.21 43.32 -19.18
C LEU A 199 -28.70 44.05 -17.93
N THR A 200 -28.15 43.74 -16.77
CA THR A 200 -28.67 44.24 -15.48
C THR A 200 -27.87 45.39 -14.89
N GLY A 201 -26.64 45.61 -15.37
CA GLY A 201 -25.68 46.55 -14.78
C GLY A 201 -25.15 46.13 -13.40
N LYS A 202 -25.45 44.90 -12.95
CA LYS A 202 -24.99 44.35 -11.67
C LYS A 202 -23.84 43.41 -11.90
N SER A 203 -22.91 43.32 -10.95
CA SER A 203 -21.88 42.27 -10.93
C SER A 203 -22.39 41.04 -10.17
N PHE A 204 -22.00 39.87 -10.65
CA PHE A 204 -22.27 38.55 -10.08
C PHE A 204 -21.00 37.71 -9.95
N ILE A 205 -19.95 38.00 -10.74
CA ILE A 205 -18.63 37.38 -10.58
C ILE A 205 -17.68 38.35 -9.87
N TYR A 206 -17.06 37.89 -8.79
CA TYR A 206 -16.12 38.65 -7.97
C TYR A 206 -14.80 37.89 -7.85
N TYR A 207 -13.68 38.62 -7.84
CA TYR A 207 -12.34 38.04 -7.69
C TYR A 207 -11.61 38.64 -6.50
N GLU A 208 -10.74 37.84 -5.91
CA GLU A 208 -9.73 38.24 -4.94
C GLU A 208 -8.37 37.76 -5.45
N ASP A 209 -7.36 38.63 -5.41
CA ASP A 209 -6.01 38.27 -5.81
C ASP A 209 -5.31 37.48 -4.70
N LEU A 210 -4.79 36.31 -5.03
CA LEU A 210 -4.06 35.45 -4.11
C LEU A 210 -2.58 35.40 -4.46
N PRO A 211 -1.67 35.29 -3.46
CA PRO A 211 -0.26 35.03 -3.72
C PRO A 211 -0.10 33.73 -4.52
N LYS A 212 0.68 33.78 -5.60
CA LYS A 212 1.07 32.58 -6.36
C LYS A 212 2.01 31.74 -5.49
N SER A 213 1.47 30.70 -4.88
CA SER A 213 2.19 29.85 -3.92
C SER A 213 2.53 28.45 -4.45
N VAL A 214 2.05 28.12 -5.65
CA VAL A 214 2.22 26.79 -6.25
C VAL A 214 2.95 26.91 -7.59
N ASP A 215 4.09 26.22 -7.69
CA ASP A 215 4.78 25.99 -8.96
C ASP A 215 4.30 24.66 -9.56
N LEU A 216 3.30 24.77 -10.45
CA LEU A 216 2.74 23.60 -11.13
C LEU A 216 3.74 22.95 -12.08
N GLU A 217 4.62 23.73 -12.71
CA GLU A 217 5.60 23.16 -13.62
C GLU A 217 6.59 22.27 -12.86
N ALA A 218 7.10 22.75 -11.73
CA ALA A 218 7.97 21.97 -10.85
C ALA A 218 7.29 20.69 -10.36
N ALA A 219 6.02 20.78 -9.95
CA ALA A 219 5.26 19.61 -9.50
C ALA A 219 5.12 18.53 -10.60
N TYR A 220 4.78 18.95 -11.82
CA TYR A 220 4.63 18.04 -12.96
C TYR A 220 5.97 17.45 -13.40
N ARG A 221 7.05 18.24 -13.33
CA ARG A 221 8.41 17.80 -13.62
C ARG A 221 8.85 16.69 -12.66
N GLU A 222 8.61 16.87 -11.36
CA GLU A 222 8.93 15.85 -10.35
C GLU A 222 8.13 14.56 -10.54
N GLN A 223 6.85 14.66 -10.88
CA GLN A 223 6.04 13.48 -11.20
C GLN A 223 6.56 12.76 -12.45
N TRP A 224 6.83 13.51 -13.53
CA TRP A 224 7.40 12.95 -14.76
C TRP A 224 8.74 12.25 -14.49
N LYS A 225 9.60 12.85 -13.66
CA LYS A 225 10.90 12.27 -13.27
C LYS A 225 10.73 10.92 -12.57
N ARG A 226 9.79 10.81 -11.63
CA ARG A 226 9.50 9.55 -10.92
C ARG A 226 9.00 8.46 -11.88
N GLU A 227 8.07 8.79 -12.77
CA GLU A 227 7.56 7.83 -13.76
C GLU A 227 8.63 7.42 -14.78
N TRP A 228 9.50 8.36 -15.16
CA TRP A 228 10.64 8.07 -16.03
C TRP A 228 11.62 7.09 -15.36
N ILE A 229 11.99 7.33 -14.08
CA ILE A 229 12.85 6.41 -13.31
C ILE A 229 12.21 5.02 -13.24
N LYS A 230 10.91 4.95 -12.92
CA LYS A 230 10.17 3.70 -12.84
C LYS A 230 10.19 2.93 -14.17
N THR A 231 9.90 3.61 -15.28
CA THR A 231 9.83 3.01 -16.62
C THR A 231 11.20 2.60 -17.16
N ASN A 232 12.26 3.32 -16.78
CA ASN A 232 13.63 3.05 -17.21
C ASN A 232 14.43 2.20 -16.21
N THR A 233 13.80 1.76 -15.13
CA THR A 233 14.40 0.78 -14.21
C THR A 233 14.45 -0.58 -14.89
N GLN A 234 15.64 -1.14 -14.97
CA GLN A 234 15.87 -2.42 -15.65
C GLN A 234 16.21 -3.51 -14.64
N THR A 235 15.75 -4.72 -14.94
CA THR A 235 16.19 -5.93 -14.23
C THR A 235 17.17 -6.65 -15.15
N VAL A 236 18.44 -6.72 -14.74
CA VAL A 236 19.47 -7.40 -15.52
C VAL A 236 19.88 -8.68 -14.82
N GLU A 237 20.12 -9.74 -15.59
CA GLU A 237 20.74 -10.96 -15.09
C GLU A 237 22.20 -10.66 -14.73
N VAL A 238 22.60 -11.06 -13.53
CA VAL A 238 23.97 -10.91 -13.03
C VAL A 238 24.61 -12.28 -12.94
N ALA A 239 25.84 -12.40 -13.43
CA ALA A 239 26.58 -13.65 -13.31
C ALA A 239 26.79 -13.99 -11.83
N LYS A 240 26.74 -15.28 -11.49
CA LYS A 240 26.91 -15.75 -10.11
C LYS A 240 28.21 -15.23 -9.45
N VAL A 241 29.28 -15.03 -10.20
CA VAL A 241 30.54 -14.50 -9.66
C VAL A 241 30.45 -13.03 -9.27
N ASP A 242 29.60 -12.26 -9.97
CA ASP A 242 29.41 -10.83 -9.73
C ASP A 242 28.27 -10.55 -8.74
N ALA A 243 27.38 -11.51 -8.53
CA ALA A 243 26.25 -11.44 -7.60
C ALA A 243 26.67 -11.45 -6.12
N PHE A 244 27.88 -11.91 -5.81
CA PHE A 244 28.36 -12.04 -4.45
C PHE A 244 29.56 -11.15 -4.16
N GLU A 245 29.71 -10.76 -2.91
CA GLU A 245 30.88 -10.08 -2.36
C GLU A 245 31.34 -10.77 -1.08
N MET A 246 32.62 -10.60 -0.76
CA MET A 246 33.16 -11.01 0.53
C MET A 246 32.84 -9.92 1.54
N LYS A 247 32.01 -10.25 2.53
CA LYS A 247 31.65 -9.36 3.62
C LYS A 247 32.22 -9.92 4.91
N THR A 248 32.90 -9.08 5.66
CA THR A 248 33.36 -9.42 7.00
C THR A 248 32.16 -9.35 7.94
N VAL A 249 31.73 -10.50 8.43
CA VAL A 249 30.61 -10.62 9.36
C VAL A 249 31.11 -11.09 10.72
N GLU A 250 30.48 -10.58 11.76
CA GLU A 250 30.76 -11.00 13.13
C GLU A 250 29.96 -12.28 13.42
N GLU A 251 30.67 -13.37 13.74
CA GLU A 251 30.05 -14.66 14.03
C GLU A 251 30.43 -15.23 15.36
N ARG A 252 29.45 -15.86 16.01
CA ARG A 252 29.66 -16.55 17.28
C ARG A 252 30.63 -17.71 17.08
N VAL A 253 31.64 -17.79 17.94
CA VAL A 253 32.54 -18.93 18.00
C VAL A 253 31.80 -20.10 18.65
N LEU A 254 31.64 -21.18 17.89
CA LEU A 254 31.02 -22.41 18.39
C LEU A 254 32.09 -23.37 18.89
N TYR A 255 31.82 -23.96 20.05
CA TYR A 255 32.67 -24.96 20.68
C TYR A 255 31.93 -26.28 20.76
N ALA A 256 32.63 -27.36 20.45
CA ALA A 256 32.13 -28.71 20.64
C ALA A 256 32.13 -29.05 22.12
N VAL A 257 30.95 -29.33 22.68
CA VAL A 257 30.80 -29.81 24.04
C VAL A 257 30.11 -31.17 24.00
N GLU A 258 30.70 -32.14 24.68
CA GLU A 258 30.12 -33.48 24.81
C GLU A 258 29.17 -33.52 25.99
N ILE A 259 27.91 -33.83 25.73
CA ILE A 259 26.86 -34.00 26.74
C ILE A 259 26.20 -35.35 26.46
N ASP A 260 26.23 -36.25 27.46
CA ASP A 260 25.67 -37.60 27.38
C ASP A 260 26.11 -38.41 26.14
N GLY A 261 27.40 -38.30 25.76
CA GLY A 261 27.98 -39.02 24.63
C GLY A 261 27.65 -38.45 23.25
N LYS A 262 27.05 -37.25 23.18
CA LYS A 262 26.79 -36.52 21.91
C LYS A 262 27.55 -35.21 21.87
N ILE A 263 28.15 -34.90 20.72
CA ILE A 263 28.80 -33.62 20.46
C ILE A 263 27.74 -32.59 20.08
N ILE A 264 27.66 -31.51 20.86
CA ILE A 264 26.80 -30.36 20.60
C ILE A 264 27.69 -29.14 20.36
N TRP A 265 27.41 -28.39 19.30
CA TRP A 265 28.09 -27.14 19.01
C TRP A 265 27.32 -25.99 19.65
N GLN A 266 27.93 -25.35 20.65
CA GLN A 266 27.30 -24.23 21.35
C GLN A 266 28.21 -23.00 21.40
N PRO A 267 27.66 -21.78 21.34
CA PRO A 267 28.44 -20.57 21.41
C PRO A 267 29.07 -20.41 22.79
N ASN A 268 30.32 -19.97 22.85
CA ASN A 268 30.98 -19.71 24.12
C ASN A 268 30.49 -18.38 24.70
N LYS A 269 29.89 -18.44 25.88
CA LYS A 269 29.45 -17.26 26.62
C LYS A 269 30.62 -16.71 27.42
N ILE A 270 31.01 -15.49 27.15
CA ILE A 270 32.17 -14.84 27.76
C ILE A 270 31.79 -13.90 28.89
N ASP A 271 30.60 -13.30 28.83
CA ASP A 271 30.13 -12.37 29.85
C ASP A 271 28.60 -12.25 29.84
N GLU A 272 28.06 -11.50 30.79
CA GLU A 272 26.66 -11.14 30.90
C GLU A 272 26.52 -9.65 31.17
N LYS A 273 25.59 -9.00 30.46
CA LYS A 273 25.28 -7.59 30.70
C LYS A 273 23.82 -7.41 31.06
N ILE A 274 23.57 -6.59 32.07
CA ILE A 274 22.21 -6.11 32.38
C ILE A 274 21.82 -5.08 31.33
N VAL A 275 20.83 -5.40 30.50
CA VAL A 275 20.32 -4.54 29.42
C VAL A 275 19.03 -3.82 29.80
N GLY A 276 18.46 -4.16 30.96
CA GLY A 276 17.28 -3.51 31.51
C GLY A 276 16.79 -4.25 32.73
N TYR A 277 15.55 -3.96 33.13
CA TYR A 277 14.86 -4.67 34.19
C TYR A 277 13.46 -5.05 33.69
N GLU A 278 12.96 -6.19 34.12
CA GLU A 278 11.63 -6.67 33.79
C GLU A 278 10.92 -7.16 35.06
N LEU A 279 9.59 -7.04 35.08
CA LEU A 279 8.78 -7.50 36.20
C LEU A 279 8.39 -8.96 35.96
N VAL A 280 8.95 -9.88 36.75
CA VAL A 280 8.66 -11.32 36.66
C VAL A 280 8.09 -11.75 38.00
N GLU A 281 6.82 -12.22 37.98
CA GLU A 281 6.09 -12.67 39.18
C GLU A 281 5.94 -11.60 40.28
N GLY A 282 5.86 -10.31 39.89
CA GLY A 282 5.70 -9.20 40.82
C GLY A 282 7.00 -8.65 41.40
N GLU A 283 8.15 -9.21 41.04
CA GLU A 283 9.47 -8.71 41.41
C GLU A 283 10.20 -8.11 40.21
N VAL A 284 10.90 -6.98 40.44
CA VAL A 284 11.75 -6.36 39.41
C VAL A 284 13.07 -7.12 39.33
N LYS A 285 13.31 -7.83 38.23
CA LYS A 285 14.53 -8.62 37.97
C LYS A 285 15.34 -8.00 36.83
N PRO A 286 16.68 -8.06 36.88
CA PRO A 286 17.52 -7.57 35.78
C PRO A 286 17.33 -8.46 34.54
N LYS A 287 17.13 -7.84 33.39
CA LYS A 287 17.16 -8.50 32.08
C LYS A 287 18.61 -8.67 31.67
N ILE A 288 19.07 -9.91 31.63
CA ILE A 288 20.47 -10.26 31.34
C ILE A 288 20.59 -10.69 29.88
N GLU A 289 21.49 -10.05 29.15
CA GLU A 289 21.90 -10.47 27.81
C GLU A 289 23.27 -11.16 27.90
N ALA A 290 23.35 -12.39 27.42
CA ALA A 290 24.60 -13.13 27.34
C ALA A 290 25.46 -12.58 26.20
N ILE A 291 26.69 -12.18 26.53
CA ILE A 291 27.70 -11.80 25.56
C ILE A 291 28.45 -13.07 25.16
N TYR A 292 28.44 -13.36 23.87
CA TYR A 292 29.13 -14.52 23.31
C TYR A 292 30.44 -14.10 22.67
N GLU A 293 31.42 -15.00 22.69
CA GLU A 293 32.64 -14.84 21.92
C GLU A 293 32.30 -14.80 20.44
N THR A 294 32.75 -13.73 19.79
CA THR A 294 32.60 -13.55 18.36
C THR A 294 33.96 -13.50 17.69
N LYS A 295 33.99 -13.86 16.42
CA LYS A 295 35.14 -13.66 15.55
C LYS A 295 34.66 -13.04 14.24
N MET A 296 35.51 -12.20 13.67
CA MET A 296 35.28 -11.70 12.32
C MET A 296 35.62 -12.82 11.33
N VAL A 297 34.64 -13.22 10.53
CA VAL A 297 34.85 -14.16 9.42
C VAL A 297 34.47 -13.50 8.12
N GLU A 298 35.24 -13.79 7.08
CA GLU A 298 34.85 -13.40 5.73
C GLU A 298 33.84 -14.43 5.22
N LYS A 299 32.64 -13.95 4.87
CA LYS A 299 31.61 -14.77 4.22
C LYS A 299 31.25 -14.21 2.88
N LEU A 300 30.92 -15.14 1.98
CA LEU A 300 30.33 -14.81 0.71
C LEU A 300 28.86 -14.43 0.94
N SER A 301 28.51 -13.18 0.70
CA SER A 301 27.14 -12.66 0.78
C SER A 301 26.68 -12.16 -0.58
N LEU A 302 25.38 -12.17 -0.84
CA LEU A 302 24.82 -11.47 -1.99
C LEU A 302 25.13 -9.97 -1.87
N LYS A 303 25.47 -9.33 -2.98
CA LYS A 303 25.62 -7.87 -3.05
C LYS A 303 24.28 -7.20 -2.83
N ASP A 304 24.31 -6.02 -2.22
CA ASP A 304 23.11 -5.20 -2.01
C ASP A 304 22.40 -4.94 -3.35
N GLY A 305 21.09 -5.19 -3.39
CA GLY A 305 20.26 -5.03 -4.58
C GLY A 305 20.30 -6.19 -5.59
N VAL A 306 21.01 -7.28 -5.29
CA VAL A 306 20.97 -8.52 -6.07
C VAL A 306 20.00 -9.51 -5.43
N GLU A 307 19.08 -10.04 -6.23
CA GLU A 307 18.06 -11.01 -5.82
C GLU A 307 18.29 -12.36 -6.52
N PHE A 308 17.98 -13.45 -5.82
CA PHE A 308 18.00 -14.80 -6.37
C PHE A 308 16.58 -15.22 -6.78
N SER A 309 16.41 -15.61 -8.04
CA SER A 309 15.17 -16.19 -8.54
C SER A 309 15.18 -17.70 -8.35
N SER A 310 14.29 -18.20 -7.50
CA SER A 310 14.12 -19.64 -7.27
C SER A 310 13.48 -20.37 -8.45
N THR A 311 12.83 -19.63 -9.35
CA THR A 311 12.12 -20.19 -10.53
C THR A 311 13.09 -20.65 -11.61
N ASP A 312 14.14 -19.88 -11.86
CA ASP A 312 15.11 -20.13 -12.93
C ASP A 312 16.54 -20.38 -12.41
N GLY A 313 16.77 -20.19 -11.11
CA GLY A 313 18.08 -20.37 -10.48
C GLY A 313 19.10 -19.28 -10.80
N LYS A 314 18.66 -18.11 -11.28
CA LYS A 314 19.52 -16.99 -11.68
C LYS A 314 19.53 -15.86 -10.66
N PHE A 315 20.49 -14.95 -10.82
CA PHE A 315 20.61 -13.74 -10.01
C PHE A 315 20.25 -12.53 -10.86
N TYR A 316 19.53 -11.59 -10.26
CA TYR A 316 19.07 -10.38 -10.93
C TYR A 316 19.43 -9.16 -10.11
N GLN A 317 19.79 -8.07 -10.78
CA GLN A 317 19.98 -6.77 -10.15
C GLN A 317 19.05 -5.76 -10.78
N LYS A 318 18.36 -5.00 -9.92
CA LYS A 318 17.54 -3.88 -10.35
C LYS A 318 18.42 -2.65 -10.51
N ILE A 319 18.63 -2.22 -11.76
CA ILE A 319 19.36 -1.00 -12.09
C ILE A 319 18.34 0.14 -12.15
N VAL A 320 18.34 0.95 -11.10
CA VAL A 320 17.55 2.18 -11.02
C VAL A 320 18.39 3.33 -11.58
N PRO A 321 17.90 4.08 -12.59
CA PRO A 321 18.60 5.28 -13.06
C PRO A 321 18.86 6.24 -11.91
N ALA A 322 20.08 6.80 -11.84
CA ALA A 322 20.40 7.80 -10.84
C ALA A 322 19.58 9.08 -11.07
N ASP A 323 19.25 9.80 -9.99
CA ASP A 323 18.48 11.05 -10.05
C ASP A 323 19.09 12.07 -11.03
N VAL A 324 20.42 12.14 -11.12
CA VAL A 324 21.12 13.05 -12.04
C VAL A 324 20.85 12.70 -13.51
N VAL A 325 20.71 11.41 -13.84
CA VAL A 325 20.36 10.95 -15.18
C VAL A 325 18.90 11.28 -15.48
N ALA A 326 18.02 11.08 -14.50
CA ALA A 326 16.62 11.44 -14.62
C ALA A 326 16.42 12.95 -14.78
N GLU A 327 17.23 13.77 -14.10
CA GLU A 327 17.23 15.22 -14.23
C GLU A 327 17.62 15.66 -15.65
N VAL A 328 18.69 15.09 -16.22
CA VAL A 328 19.07 15.33 -17.63
C VAL A 328 17.94 14.93 -18.58
N ALA A 329 17.31 13.77 -18.35
CA ALA A 329 16.17 13.34 -19.15
C ALA A 329 14.98 14.30 -19.07
N THR A 330 14.74 14.96 -17.92
CA THR A 330 13.70 16.00 -17.83
C THR A 330 14.01 17.20 -18.69
N VAL A 331 15.27 17.62 -18.80
CA VAL A 331 15.66 18.77 -19.63
C VAL A 331 15.37 18.50 -21.11
N GLU A 332 15.57 17.25 -21.54
CA GLU A 332 15.39 16.84 -22.93
C GLU A 332 13.94 16.45 -23.27
N GLY A 333 13.23 15.84 -22.33
CA GLY A 333 11.95 15.15 -22.59
C GLY A 333 10.72 15.73 -21.90
N PHE A 334 10.87 16.53 -20.85
CA PHE A 334 9.71 17.10 -20.15
C PHE A 334 9.20 18.35 -20.88
N VAL A 335 7.92 18.32 -21.26
CA VAL A 335 7.22 19.46 -21.84
C VAL A 335 6.02 19.80 -20.97
N PHE A 336 6.09 20.94 -20.29
CA PHE A 336 4.96 21.43 -19.51
C PHE A 336 3.83 21.88 -20.44
N THR A 337 2.74 21.11 -20.42
CA THR A 337 1.59 21.32 -21.31
C THR A 337 0.32 21.50 -20.48
N PRO A 338 0.18 22.61 -19.74
CA PRO A 338 -1.03 22.85 -18.96
C PRO A 338 -2.24 23.01 -19.89
N PRO A 339 -3.47 22.86 -19.37
CA PRO A 339 -4.69 23.13 -20.12
C PRO A 339 -4.64 24.51 -20.79
N VAL A 340 -5.14 24.60 -22.02
CA VAL A 340 -5.09 25.82 -22.85
C VAL A 340 -5.59 27.06 -22.10
N TRP A 341 -6.73 26.93 -21.39
CA TRP A 341 -7.32 28.03 -20.62
C TRP A 341 -6.36 28.59 -19.56
N MET A 342 -5.54 27.75 -18.94
CA MET A 342 -4.56 28.14 -17.94
C MET A 342 -3.28 28.66 -18.60
N LYS A 343 -2.82 28.02 -19.68
CA LYS A 343 -1.60 28.38 -20.41
C LYS A 343 -1.59 29.85 -20.83
N ASP A 344 -2.70 30.33 -21.39
CA ASP A 344 -2.82 31.71 -21.88
C ASP A 344 -2.77 32.72 -20.74
N ARG A 345 -3.27 32.34 -19.56
CA ARG A 345 -3.36 33.20 -18.37
C ARG A 345 -2.10 33.18 -17.50
N LEU A 346 -1.32 32.10 -17.56
CA LEU A 346 -0.01 32.02 -16.90
C LEU A 346 1.05 32.92 -17.57
N LYS A 347 1.01 33.05 -18.91
CA LYS A 347 1.99 33.82 -19.69
C LYS A 347 1.90 35.34 -19.52
N VAL A 348 0.71 35.87 -19.23
CA VAL A 348 0.48 37.32 -19.12
C VAL A 348 1.23 37.94 -17.93
N ALA A 349 1.66 37.14 -16.95
CA ALA A 349 2.31 37.64 -15.74
C ALA A 349 3.86 37.74 -15.79
N VAL A 350 4.49 37.56 -16.96
CA VAL A 350 5.96 37.67 -17.12
C VAL A 350 6.37 38.93 -17.88
N MET A 351 5.41 39.80 -18.24
CA MET A 351 5.68 41.07 -18.95
C MET A 351 5.34 42.33 -18.13
N GLU A 352 5.10 42.20 -16.83
CA GLU A 352 5.12 43.30 -15.86
C GLU A 352 6.24 43.05 -14.85
#